data_AF-A0A7C7QMQ9-F1
#
_entry.id   AF-A0A7C7QMQ9-F1
#
_cell.length_a   1.000
_cell.length_b   1.000
_cell.length_c   1.000
_cell.angle_alpha   90.00
_cell.angle_beta   90.00
_cell.angle_gamma   90.00
#
_symmetry.space_group_name_H-M   'P 1'
#
loop_
_entity.id
_entity.type
_entity.pdbx_description
1 polymer ?
#
loop_
_entity_poly.entity_id
_entity_poly.type
_entity_poly.pdbx_seq_one_letter_code
_entity_poly.pdbx_strand_id
1 'polypeptide(L)'
;LAFAFNGVGVPLAATGLLHPVWAMVAMVTSVSTVLLNSFAGQLIPRRREVAEVRVETLTLSVPSIHCMGCVAALQRRLLQLDGVEEVTGDPAARTLTVIYRRDQTDTVTIQEEIVALGHVVV
;
A
#
# COMPACT_ATOMS: atom_id res chain seq x y z
N LEU A 1 49.02 15.17 -10.50
CA LEU A 1 47.72 15.52 -11.10
C LEU A 1 47.57 17.02 -11.38
N ALA A 2 47.78 17.90 -10.40
CA ALA A 2 47.69 19.36 -10.60
C ALA A 2 48.63 19.91 -11.70
N PHE A 3 49.88 19.45 -11.79
CA PHE A 3 50.84 19.90 -12.81
C PHE A 3 50.45 19.48 -14.24
N ALA A 4 49.86 18.29 -14.42
CA ALA A 4 49.37 17.83 -15.73
C ALA A 4 48.10 18.58 -16.15
N PHE A 5 47.22 18.88 -15.20
CA PHE A 5 45.97 19.60 -15.47
C PHE A 5 46.23 21.07 -15.82
N ASN A 6 47.12 21.74 -15.09
CA ASN A 6 47.51 23.12 -15.39
C ASN A 6 48.44 23.20 -16.62
N GLY A 7 49.30 22.20 -16.83
CA GLY A 7 50.21 22.13 -17.99
C GLY A 7 49.51 21.88 -19.33
N VAL A 8 48.37 21.20 -19.34
CA VAL A 8 47.55 20.98 -20.55
C VAL A 8 46.45 22.04 -20.69
N GLY A 9 45.87 22.50 -19.58
CA GLY A 9 44.77 23.47 -19.58
C GLY A 9 45.17 24.90 -19.98
N VAL A 10 46.34 25.39 -19.57
CA VAL A 10 46.78 26.77 -19.88
C VAL A 10 47.13 26.94 -21.37
N PRO A 11 47.87 26.02 -22.03
CA PRO A 11 48.10 26.11 -23.47
C PRO A 11 46.84 25.91 -24.31
N LEU A 12 45.91 25.03 -23.90
CA LEU A 12 44.63 24.83 -24.58
C LEU A 12 43.69 26.04 -24.48
N ALA A 13 43.74 26.79 -23.38
CA ALA A 13 43.02 28.06 -23.26
C ALA A 13 43.64 29.16 -24.14
N ALA A 14 44.97 29.14 -24.32
CA ALA A 14 45.69 30.10 -25.14
C ALA A 14 45.50 29.90 -26.66
N THR A 15 45.14 28.70 -27.12
CA THR A 15 44.90 28.39 -28.55
C THR A 15 43.48 28.72 -29.02
N GLY A 16 42.56 29.11 -28.13
CA GLY A 16 41.21 29.58 -28.49
C GLY A 16 40.28 28.54 -29.09
N LEU A 17 40.69 27.26 -29.20
CA LEU A 17 39.98 26.25 -29.99
C LEU A 17 39.01 25.34 -29.21
N LEU A 18 39.04 25.34 -27.88
CA LEU A 18 38.07 24.59 -27.08
C LEU A 18 37.35 25.55 -26.14
N HIS A 19 36.25 26.09 -26.68
CA HIS A 19 35.41 27.09 -26.02
C HIS A 19 35.10 26.65 -24.58
N PRO A 20 35.56 27.41 -23.56
CA PRO A 20 35.25 27.21 -22.14
C PRO A 20 33.75 27.05 -21.83
N VAL A 21 32.92 27.46 -22.80
CA VAL A 21 31.47 27.30 -22.85
C VAL A 21 31.04 25.85 -22.66
N TRP A 22 31.71 24.84 -23.22
CA TRP A 22 31.25 23.45 -23.08
C TRP A 22 31.35 22.94 -21.64
N ALA A 23 32.40 23.34 -20.91
CA ALA A 23 32.54 23.03 -19.50
C ALA A 23 31.47 23.73 -18.64
N MET A 24 31.16 25.01 -18.96
CA MET A 24 30.08 25.74 -18.29
C MET A 24 28.71 25.14 -18.59
N VAL A 25 28.45 24.73 -19.83
CA VAL A 25 27.19 24.07 -20.23
C VAL A 25 27.02 22.73 -19.51
N ALA A 26 28.07 21.92 -19.42
CA ALA A 26 28.04 20.66 -18.67
C ALA A 26 27.73 20.87 -17.18
N MET A 27 28.31 21.90 -16.55
CA MET A 27 28.04 22.21 -15.15
C MET A 27 26.62 22.74 -14.92
N VAL A 28 26.14 23.65 -15.77
CA VAL A 28 24.79 24.23 -15.69
C VAL A 28 23.72 23.17 -15.90
N THR A 29 23.90 22.30 -16.90
CA THR A 29 22.97 21.19 -17.16
C THR A 29 22.92 20.24 -15.97
N SER A 30 24.06 19.79 -15.44
CA SER A 30 24.12 18.89 -14.28
C SER A 30 23.41 19.46 -13.05
N VAL A 31 23.68 20.73 -12.71
CA VAL A 31 23.03 21.41 -11.58
C VAL A 31 21.52 21.52 -11.81
N SER A 32 21.09 21.86 -13.03
CA SER A 32 19.67 21.92 -13.39
C SER A 32 19.00 20.55 -13.22
N THR A 33 19.63 19.46 -13.70
CA THR A 33 19.08 18.10 -13.56
C THR A 33 18.94 17.69 -12.09
N VAL A 34 19.96 17.97 -11.27
CA VAL A 34 19.95 17.64 -9.84
C VAL A 34 18.86 18.41 -9.10
N LEU A 35 18.69 19.70 -9.40
CA LEU A 35 17.67 20.55 -8.79
C LEU A 35 16.25 20.16 -9.25
N LEU A 36 16.03 19.91 -10.55
CA LEU A 36 14.75 19.42 -11.05
C LEU A 36 14.36 18.09 -10.37
N ASN A 37 15.30 17.15 -10.26
CA ASN A 37 15.07 15.87 -9.60
C ASN A 37 14.77 16.03 -8.10
N SER A 38 15.43 16.99 -7.43
CA SER A 38 15.28 17.21 -5.99
C SER A 38 13.97 17.91 -5.62
N PHE A 39 13.54 18.92 -6.39
CA PHE A 39 12.25 19.59 -6.16
C PHE A 39 11.06 18.68 -6.52
N ALA A 40 11.17 17.88 -7.58
CA ALA A 40 10.15 16.89 -7.93
C ALA A 40 9.98 15.83 -6.82
N GLY A 41 11.08 15.38 -6.19
CA GLY A 41 11.03 14.41 -5.09
C GLY A 41 10.34 14.92 -3.82
N GLN A 42 10.34 16.22 -3.58
CA GLN A 42 9.69 16.85 -2.42
C GLN A 42 8.23 17.21 -2.65
N LEU A 43 7.84 17.45 -3.91
CA LEU A 43 6.46 17.76 -4.30
C LEU A 43 5.61 16.52 -4.59
N ILE A 44 6.22 15.35 -4.75
CA ILE A 44 5.49 14.08 -4.78
C ILE A 44 5.10 13.79 -3.32
N PRO A 45 3.83 13.99 -2.92
CA PRO A 45 3.39 13.51 -1.62
C PRO A 45 3.62 12.00 -1.71
N ARG A 46 4.44 11.47 -0.80
CA ARG A 46 4.64 10.02 -0.62
C ARG A 46 3.24 9.44 -0.69
N ARG A 47 2.89 8.86 -1.85
CA ARG A 47 1.55 8.38 -2.14
C ARG A 47 1.37 7.32 -1.08
N ARG A 48 0.66 7.66 -0.01
CA ARG A 48 0.15 6.71 0.98
C ARG A 48 -0.34 5.60 0.09
N GLU A 49 0.29 4.42 0.18
CA GLU A 49 -0.23 3.23 -0.47
C GLU A 49 -1.72 3.29 -0.21
N VAL A 50 -2.48 3.53 -1.28
CA VAL A 50 -3.89 3.22 -1.25
C VAL A 50 -3.81 1.72 -1.18
N ALA A 51 -3.74 1.21 0.06
CA ALA A 51 -3.86 -0.21 0.35
C ALA A 51 -5.12 -0.59 -0.41
N GLU A 52 -4.91 -1.36 -1.48
CA GLU A 52 -5.97 -1.89 -2.30
C GLU A 52 -6.97 -2.50 -1.32
N VAL A 53 -8.16 -1.89 -1.20
CA VAL A 53 -9.18 -2.35 -0.26
C VAL A 53 -9.60 -3.72 -0.75
N ARG A 54 -8.93 -4.74 -0.23
CA ARG A 54 -9.08 -6.13 -0.67
C ARG A 54 -10.24 -6.70 0.11
N VAL A 55 -11.43 -6.46 -0.44
CA VAL A 55 -12.66 -7.09 0.02
C VAL A 55 -12.55 -8.57 -0.30
N GLU A 56 -12.67 -9.40 0.74
CA GLU A 56 -12.69 -10.84 0.60
C GLU A 56 -13.95 -11.43 1.18
N THR A 57 -14.37 -12.55 0.58
CA THR A 57 -15.50 -13.35 1.04
C THR A 57 -14.96 -14.55 1.79
N LEU A 58 -15.30 -14.64 3.08
CA LEU A 58 -15.01 -15.78 3.93
C LEU A 58 -16.30 -16.58 4.14
N THR A 59 -16.29 -17.84 3.75
CA THR A 59 -17.39 -18.76 4.04
C THR A 59 -16.98 -19.68 5.19
N LEU A 60 -17.75 -19.65 6.27
CA LEU A 60 -17.53 -20.39 7.50
C LEU A 60 -18.61 -21.45 7.66
N SER A 61 -18.25 -22.66 8.09
CA SER A 61 -19.22 -23.67 8.47
C SER A 61 -19.52 -23.54 9.96
N VAL A 62 -20.80 -23.36 10.31
CA VAL A 62 -21.23 -23.15 11.70
C VAL A 62 -22.30 -24.20 12.03
N PRO A 63 -21.90 -25.42 12.47
CA PRO A 63 -22.82 -26.54 12.66
C PRO A 63 -23.92 -26.28 13.69
N SER A 64 -23.69 -25.34 14.60
CA SER A 64 -24.62 -24.94 15.65
C SER A 64 -25.74 -24.00 15.19
N ILE A 65 -25.76 -23.56 13.93
CA ILE A 65 -26.87 -22.73 13.41
C ILE A 65 -28.07 -23.62 13.10
N HIS A 66 -29.22 -23.28 13.70
CA HIS A 66 -30.45 -24.06 13.57
C HIS A 66 -31.69 -23.23 13.20
N CYS A 67 -31.62 -21.90 13.29
CA CYS A 67 -32.73 -21.02 12.93
C CYS A 67 -32.24 -19.65 12.46
N MET A 68 -33.14 -18.89 11.82
CA MET A 68 -32.87 -17.50 11.42
C MET A 68 -32.55 -16.58 12.60
N GLY A 69 -32.97 -16.93 13.82
CA GLY A 69 -32.62 -16.19 15.04
C GLY A 69 -31.12 -16.22 15.35
N CYS A 70 -30.47 -17.38 15.21
CA CYS A 70 -29.02 -17.50 15.37
C CYS A 70 -28.28 -16.69 14.31
N VAL A 71 -28.72 -16.77 13.05
CA VAL A 71 -28.14 -15.99 11.94
C VAL A 71 -28.24 -14.49 12.23
N ALA A 72 -29.42 -14.00 12.65
CA ALA A 72 -29.62 -12.60 12.95
C ALA A 72 -28.77 -12.11 14.14
N ALA A 73 -28.55 -12.95 15.16
CA ALA A 73 -27.69 -12.62 16.29
C ALA A 73 -26.22 -12.47 15.86
N LEU A 74 -25.72 -13.44 15.08
CA LEU A 74 -24.37 -13.41 14.50
C LEU A 74 -24.17 -12.21 13.59
N GLN A 75 -25.10 -11.97 12.65
CA GLN A 75 -25.05 -10.85 11.72
C GLN A 75 -24.98 -9.50 12.45
N ARG A 76 -25.82 -9.27 13.47
CA ARG A 76 -25.79 -8.02 14.23
C ARG A 76 -24.46 -7.78 14.93
N ARG A 77 -23.82 -8.83 15.44
CA ARG A 77 -22.56 -8.71 16.15
C ARG A 77 -21.38 -8.51 15.20
N LEU A 78 -21.34 -9.28 14.12
CA LEU A 78 -20.27 -9.20 13.12
C LEU A 78 -20.30 -7.90 12.33
N LEU A 79 -21.48 -7.33 12.04
CA LEU A 79 -21.60 -6.00 11.43
C LEU A 79 -21.13 -4.84 12.33
N GLN A 80 -20.92 -5.08 13.63
CA GLN A 80 -20.33 -4.08 14.53
C GLN A 80 -18.80 -4.09 14.51
N LEU A 81 -18.18 -5.09 13.86
CA LEU A 81 -16.73 -5.15 13.73
C LEU A 81 -16.27 -4.18 12.63
N ASP A 82 -15.21 -3.43 12.92
CA ASP A 82 -14.59 -2.55 11.95
C ASP A 82 -14.03 -3.37 10.77
N GLY A 83 -14.54 -3.08 9.57
CA GLY A 83 -14.11 -3.74 8.34
C GLY A 83 -15.03 -4.85 7.84
N VAL A 84 -16.12 -5.20 8.52
CA VAL A 84 -17.14 -6.11 7.99
C VAL A 84 -18.17 -5.32 7.17
N GLU A 85 -18.37 -5.70 5.90
CA GLU A 85 -19.29 -5.00 4.99
C GLU A 85 -20.64 -5.70 4.90
N GLU A 86 -20.65 -7.04 4.85
CA GLU A 86 -21.88 -7.82 4.74
C GLU A 86 -21.74 -9.18 5.42
N VAL A 87 -22.84 -9.67 5.98
CA VAL A 87 -22.92 -11.01 6.60
C VAL A 87 -24.23 -11.65 6.19
N THR A 88 -24.13 -12.81 5.54
CA THR A 88 -25.25 -13.60 5.05
C THR A 88 -25.13 -15.03 5.58
N GLY A 89 -26.15 -15.53 6.26
CA GLY A 89 -26.17 -16.89 6.79
C GLY A 89 -27.30 -17.73 6.23
N ASP A 90 -27.01 -18.99 5.93
CA ASP A 90 -27.99 -19.99 5.52
C ASP A 90 -28.10 -21.08 6.61
N PRO A 91 -29.21 -21.13 7.38
CA PRO A 91 -29.40 -22.14 8.42
C PRO A 91 -29.64 -23.55 7.86
N ALA A 92 -30.11 -23.69 6.60
CA ALA A 92 -30.30 -24.99 5.98
C ALA A 92 -28.95 -25.58 5.52
N ALA A 93 -28.08 -24.76 4.94
CA ALA A 93 -26.73 -25.15 4.56
C ALA A 93 -25.73 -25.15 5.73
N ARG A 94 -26.10 -24.58 6.89
CA ARG A 94 -25.24 -24.39 8.08
C ARG A 94 -23.96 -23.61 7.78
N THR A 95 -24.08 -22.63 6.88
CA THR A 95 -22.97 -21.80 6.42
C THR A 95 -23.22 -20.34 6.73
N LEU A 96 -22.13 -19.62 7.00
CA LEU A 96 -22.12 -18.18 7.21
C LEU A 96 -21.09 -17.56 6.25
N THR A 97 -21.56 -16.68 5.39
CA THR A 97 -20.74 -15.93 4.43
C THR A 97 -20.53 -14.52 4.95
N VAL A 98 -19.27 -14.12 5.12
CA VAL A 98 -18.87 -12.81 5.63
C VAL A 98 -18.02 -12.12 4.57
N ILE A 99 -18.43 -10.91 4.18
CA ILE A 99 -17.67 -10.03 3.31
C ILE A 99 -16.95 -9.02 4.21
N TYR A 100 -15.63 -9.02 4.17
CA TYR A 100 -14.80 -8.21 5.05
C TYR A 100 -13.57 -7.65 4.33
N ARG A 101 -13.03 -6.59 4.91
CA ARG A 101 -11.86 -5.87 4.46
C ARG A 101 -10.62 -6.37 5.19
N ARG A 102 -9.69 -7.00 4.46
CA ARG A 102 -8.43 -7.54 5.03
C ARG A 102 -7.48 -6.50 5.61
N ASP A 103 -7.66 -5.22 5.29
CA ASP A 103 -6.87 -4.12 5.88
C ASP A 103 -7.35 -3.72 7.27
N GLN A 104 -8.56 -4.13 7.68
CA GLN A 104 -9.20 -3.72 8.93
C GLN A 104 -9.52 -4.88 9.87
N THR A 105 -9.80 -6.06 9.34
CA THR A 105 -10.18 -7.24 10.13
C THR A 105 -9.62 -8.51 9.52
N ASP A 106 -9.20 -9.45 10.39
CA ASP A 106 -8.70 -10.77 10.02
C ASP A 106 -9.72 -11.88 10.24
N THR A 107 -9.54 -13.00 9.56
CA THR A 107 -10.41 -14.20 9.69
C THR A 107 -10.41 -14.76 11.11
N VAL A 108 -9.30 -14.62 11.84
CA VAL A 108 -9.17 -15.09 13.23
C VAL A 108 -10.07 -14.27 14.16
N THR A 109 -10.05 -12.94 14.04
CA THR A 109 -10.90 -12.04 14.83
C THR A 109 -12.38 -12.34 14.60
N ILE A 110 -12.78 -12.60 13.34
CA ILE A 110 -14.15 -12.99 13.00
C ILE A 110 -14.52 -14.32 13.68
N GLN A 111 -13.64 -15.31 13.64
CA GLN A 111 -13.88 -16.61 14.28
C GLN A 111 -13.96 -16.50 15.81
N GLU A 112 -13.07 -15.73 16.43
CA GLU A 112 -13.07 -15.48 17.87
C GLU A 112 -14.39 -14.85 18.32
N GLU A 113 -14.92 -13.89 17.58
CA GLU A 113 -16.21 -13.26 17.91
C GLU A 113 -17.38 -14.24 17.80
N ILE A 114 -17.34 -15.15 16.81
CA ILE A 114 -18.36 -16.21 16.68
C ILE A 114 -18.26 -17.21 17.84
N VAL A 115 -17.04 -17.57 18.26
CA VAL A 115 -16.81 -18.44 19.43
C VAL A 115 -17.22 -17.75 20.73
N ALA A 116 -17.01 -16.44 20.86
CA ALA A 116 -17.44 -15.66 22.02
C ALA A 116 -18.97 -15.63 22.18
N LEU A 117 -19.71 -15.78 21.08
CA LEU A 117 -21.17 -15.96 21.08
C LEU A 117 -21.61 -17.41 21.39
N GLY A 118 -20.67 -18.34 21.59
CA GLY A 118 -20.93 -19.74 21.94
C GLY A 118 -21.12 -20.67 20.74
N HIS A 119 -20.73 -20.24 19.53
CA HIS A 119 -20.86 -21.03 18.32
C HIS A 119 -19.52 -21.65 17.90
N VAL A 120 -19.56 -22.86 17.36
CA VAL A 120 -18.36 -23.56 16.86
C VAL A 120 -18.24 -23.31 15.37
N VAL A 121 -17.04 -22.94 14.93
CA VAL A 121 -16.71 -22.65 13.53
C VAL A 121 -15.69 -23.65 13.01
N VAL A 122 -15.91 -24.17 11.80
CA VAL A 122 -15.04 -25.16 11.13
C VAL A 122 -14.80 -24.77 9.67
#